data_AF-A0A7D9IPT0-F1
#
_entry.id   AF-A0A7D9IPT0-F1
#
_cell.length_a   1.000
_cell.length_b   1.000
_cell.length_c   1.000
_cell.angle_alpha   90.00
_cell.angle_beta   90.00
_cell.angle_gamma   90.00
#
_symmetry.space_group_name_H-M   'P 1'
#
loop_
_entity.id
_entity.type
_entity.pdbx_description
1 polymer ?
#
loop_
_entity_poly.entity_id
_entity_poly.type
_entity_poly.pdbx_seq_one_letter_code
_entity_poly.pdbx_strand_id
1 'polypeptide(L)'
;MAEAEILDYNLHEKTSKRNGRFSRRTILVFLLLIIVIVLVILIAVTYGKKLQCDDDDRNNREHTRRKNSSTESNNLISFLLFSDVHLDQFYKATAGIDSVCRNESEPSTYNAPYGRIGCDSPLRLLHDALNAMKKQANNLPNLGFIMLSGDSCAHSIETHRRKVVLENINTSSKAVKLTFPDIPYFPSIGNNDIPGHYVMPVENDTWYSDLLNIWQDAILCKHCDMSYQTTTEAELRKTFLYGGYYSVSIAGL
;
A
#
# COMPACT_ATOMS: atom_id res chain seq x y z
N MET A 1 -47.82 4.70 -126.25
CA MET A 1 -47.94 3.29 -126.68
C MET A 1 -47.77 2.43 -125.43
N ALA A 2 -48.84 1.72 -125.07
CA ALA A 2 -49.02 0.63 -124.07
C ALA A 2 -48.57 0.91 -122.61
N GLU A 3 -49.45 1.01 -121.59
CA GLU A 3 -50.30 -0.04 -120.93
C GLU A 3 -49.43 -1.12 -120.26
N ALA A 4 -49.63 -1.59 -119.01
CA ALA A 4 -50.78 -1.66 -118.11
C ALA A 4 -50.29 -1.73 -116.62
N GLU A 5 -50.99 -1.15 -115.62
CA GLU A 5 -51.89 -1.80 -114.61
C GLU A 5 -51.20 -2.83 -113.67
N ILE A 6 -51.48 -3.02 -112.37
CA ILE A 6 -52.37 -2.48 -111.32
C ILE A 6 -52.05 -3.28 -110.00
N LEU A 7 -52.42 -2.73 -108.83
CA LEU A 7 -52.74 -3.34 -107.51
C LEU A 7 -51.67 -3.91 -106.54
N ASP A 8 -51.52 -3.20 -105.42
CA ASP A 8 -51.77 -3.58 -104.00
C ASP A 8 -51.85 -5.08 -103.60
N TYR A 9 -51.09 -5.49 -102.56
CA TYR A 9 -51.62 -5.99 -101.28
C TYR A 9 -50.50 -6.44 -100.30
N ASN A 10 -50.71 -6.17 -99.01
CA ASN A 10 -49.93 -6.57 -97.84
C ASN A 10 -49.45 -8.04 -97.80
N LEU A 11 -48.31 -8.33 -97.15
CA LEU A 11 -48.20 -9.40 -96.14
C LEU A 11 -46.96 -9.26 -95.24
N HIS A 12 -47.21 -9.30 -93.93
CA HIS A 12 -46.25 -9.46 -92.83
C HIS A 12 -45.59 -10.85 -92.85
N GLU A 13 -44.28 -10.97 -92.56
CA GLU A 13 -43.76 -12.16 -91.88
C GLU A 13 -42.52 -11.88 -91.00
N LYS A 14 -42.55 -12.48 -89.80
CA LYS A 14 -41.60 -12.40 -88.68
C LYS A 14 -40.40 -13.33 -88.88
N THR A 15 -39.25 -12.99 -88.30
CA THR A 15 -38.31 -13.98 -87.77
C THR A 15 -37.90 -13.67 -86.32
N SER A 16 -37.65 -14.74 -85.58
CA SER A 16 -37.86 -14.94 -84.14
C SER A 16 -36.59 -14.77 -83.30
N LYS A 17 -36.66 -14.02 -82.19
CA LYS A 17 -35.64 -13.98 -81.11
C LYS A 17 -35.84 -15.18 -80.17
N ARG A 18 -34.80 -15.98 -80.00
CA ARG A 18 -34.71 -17.07 -79.01
C ARG A 18 -34.59 -16.46 -77.59
N ASN A 19 -35.69 -16.39 -76.85
CA ASN A 19 -35.70 -16.06 -75.42
C ASN A 19 -35.52 -17.32 -74.57
N GLY A 20 -34.38 -17.45 -73.89
CA GLY A 20 -34.19 -18.47 -72.85
C GLY A 20 -35.05 -18.16 -71.62
N ARG A 21 -36.14 -18.90 -71.42
CA ARG A 21 -36.91 -18.87 -70.17
C ARG A 21 -36.09 -19.53 -69.07
N PHE A 22 -35.60 -18.75 -68.10
CA PHE A 22 -35.04 -19.29 -66.86
C PHE A 22 -36.13 -20.09 -66.12
N SER A 23 -35.80 -21.31 -65.73
CA SER A 23 -36.68 -22.17 -64.94
C SER A 23 -37.04 -21.49 -63.61
N ARG A 24 -38.28 -21.66 -63.12
CA ARG A 24 -38.69 -21.19 -61.78
C ARG A 24 -37.71 -21.62 -60.68
N ARG A 25 -37.05 -22.77 -60.83
CA ARG A 25 -35.99 -23.24 -59.94
C ARG A 25 -34.77 -22.33 -59.93
N THR A 26 -34.34 -21.82 -61.07
CA THR A 26 -33.18 -20.92 -61.16
C THR A 26 -33.47 -19.56 -60.53
N ILE A 27 -34.67 -19.02 -60.71
CA ILE A 27 -35.10 -17.77 -60.05
C ILE A 27 -35.13 -17.94 -58.52
N LEU A 28 -35.67 -19.07 -58.03
CA LEU A 28 -35.68 -19.38 -56.60
C LEU A 28 -34.27 -19.51 -56.01
N VAL A 29 -33.35 -20.14 -56.73
CA VAL A 29 -31.94 -20.26 -56.29
C VAL A 29 -31.26 -18.89 -56.21
N PHE A 30 -31.48 -18.01 -57.20
CA PHE A 30 -30.94 -16.65 -57.16
C PHE A 30 -31.50 -15.83 -55.99
N LEU A 31 -32.80 -15.93 -55.71
CA LEU A 31 -33.42 -15.26 -54.55
C LEU A 31 -32.86 -15.77 -53.21
N LEU A 32 -32.68 -17.09 -53.08
CA LEU A 32 -32.06 -17.71 -51.91
C LEU A 32 -30.62 -17.21 -51.71
N LEU A 33 -29.86 -17.09 -52.80
CA LEU A 33 -28.48 -16.60 -52.76
C LEU A 33 -28.42 -15.13 -52.28
N ILE A 34 -29.34 -14.28 -52.75
CA ILE A 34 -29.45 -12.89 -52.30
C ILE A 34 -29.78 -12.83 -50.80
N ILE A 35 -30.72 -13.64 -50.32
CA ILE A 35 -31.09 -13.68 -48.90
C ILE A 35 -29.89 -14.09 -48.03
N VAL A 36 -29.13 -15.09 -48.46
CA VAL A 36 -27.92 -15.53 -47.75
C VAL A 36 -26.87 -14.42 -47.70
N ILE A 37 -26.64 -13.70 -48.80
CA ILE A 37 -25.69 -12.57 -48.84
C ILE A 37 -26.13 -11.46 -47.87
N VAL A 38 -27.42 -11.12 -47.85
CA VAL A 38 -27.95 -10.10 -46.93
C VAL A 38 -27.78 -10.53 -45.47
N LEU A 39 -28.05 -11.79 -45.14
CA LEU A 39 -27.83 -12.34 -43.80
C LEU A 39 -26.34 -12.26 -43.39
N VAL A 40 -25.42 -12.62 -44.28
CA VAL A 40 -23.97 -12.53 -44.01
C VAL A 40 -23.55 -11.09 -43.75
N ILE A 41 -24.05 -10.12 -44.53
CA ILE A 41 -23.75 -8.69 -44.32
C ILE A 41 -24.29 -8.21 -42.97
N LEU A 42 -25.53 -8.59 -42.61
CA LEU A 42 -26.12 -8.22 -41.33
C LEU A 42 -25.35 -8.81 -40.15
N ILE A 43 -24.90 -10.06 -40.26
CA ILE A 43 -24.03 -10.70 -39.25
C ILE A 43 -22.69 -9.97 -39.17
N ALA A 44 -22.05 -9.64 -40.30
CA ALA A 44 -20.78 -8.92 -40.31
C ALA A 44 -20.88 -7.52 -39.67
N VAL A 45 -21.95 -6.78 -39.97
CA VAL A 45 -22.19 -5.45 -39.39
C VAL A 45 -22.49 -5.53 -37.89
N THR A 46 -23.28 -6.52 -37.45
CA THR A 46 -23.60 -6.70 -36.03
C THR A 46 -22.37 -7.12 -35.22
N TYR A 47 -21.53 -8.01 -35.76
CA TYR A 47 -20.25 -8.37 -35.13
C TYR A 47 -19.26 -7.20 -35.12
N GLY A 48 -19.15 -6.45 -36.22
CA GLY A 48 -18.28 -5.27 -36.30
C GLY A 48 -18.65 -4.19 -35.28
N LYS A 49 -19.95 -3.91 -35.12
CA LYS A 49 -20.43 -2.98 -34.08
C LYS A 49 -20.16 -3.49 -32.66
N LYS A 50 -20.33 -4.79 -32.42
CA LYS A 50 -20.07 -5.39 -31.10
C LYS A 50 -18.59 -5.31 -30.71
N LEU A 51 -17.68 -5.58 -31.64
CA LEU A 51 -16.23 -5.44 -31.44
C LEU A 51 -15.85 -3.99 -31.10
N GLN A 52 -16.41 -3.02 -31.81
CA GLN A 52 -16.14 -1.61 -31.56
C GLN A 52 -16.69 -1.14 -30.20
N CYS A 53 -17.88 -1.61 -29.81
CA CYS A 53 -18.43 -1.36 -28.47
C CYS A 53 -17.57 -2.01 -27.38
N ASP A 54 -17.10 -3.25 -27.55
CA ASP A 54 -16.28 -3.95 -26.55
C ASP A 54 -14.88 -3.32 -26.37
N ASP A 55 -14.33 -2.71 -27.43
CA ASP A 55 -13.06 -1.96 -27.37
C ASP A 55 -13.24 -0.58 -26.73
N ASP A 56 -14.30 0.16 -27.09
CA ASP A 56 -14.62 1.43 -26.45
C ASP A 56 -14.89 1.23 -24.95
N ASP A 57 -15.66 0.20 -24.58
CA ASP A 57 -15.99 -0.09 -23.18
C ASP A 57 -14.76 -0.53 -22.38
N ARG A 58 -13.81 -1.25 -23.00
CA ARG A 58 -12.50 -1.59 -22.39
C ARG A 58 -11.63 -0.36 -22.20
N ASN A 59 -11.49 0.49 -23.22
CA ASN A 59 -10.70 1.72 -23.14
C ASN A 59 -11.29 2.69 -22.10
N ASN A 60 -12.62 2.80 -22.03
CA ASN A 60 -13.29 3.65 -21.05
C ASN A 60 -13.12 3.10 -19.62
N ARG A 61 -13.19 1.77 -19.43
CA ARG A 61 -12.91 1.14 -18.13
C ARG A 61 -11.45 1.30 -17.72
N GLU A 62 -10.47 1.12 -18.62
CA GLU A 62 -9.05 1.36 -18.33
C GLU A 62 -8.77 2.83 -18.01
N HIS A 63 -9.36 3.76 -18.75
CA HIS A 63 -9.19 5.19 -18.51
C HIS A 63 -9.83 5.61 -17.18
N THR A 64 -11.02 5.11 -16.86
CA THR A 64 -11.71 5.33 -15.58
C THR A 64 -10.94 4.69 -14.41
N ARG A 65 -10.36 3.50 -14.61
CA ARG A 65 -9.55 2.81 -13.60
C ARG A 65 -8.21 3.50 -13.35
N ARG A 66 -7.55 4.03 -14.39
CA ARG A 66 -6.35 4.89 -14.25
C ARG A 66 -6.68 6.21 -13.56
N LYS A 67 -7.81 6.84 -13.90
CA LYS A 67 -8.24 8.10 -13.31
C LYS A 67 -8.59 7.90 -11.82
N ASN A 68 -9.37 6.88 -11.48
CA ASN A 68 -9.70 6.54 -10.10
C ASN A 68 -8.48 6.07 -9.29
N SER A 69 -7.56 5.31 -9.90
CA SER A 69 -6.30 4.92 -9.23
C SER A 69 -5.40 6.13 -8.95
N SER A 70 -5.39 7.15 -9.81
CA SER A 70 -4.63 8.38 -9.58
C SER A 70 -5.25 9.33 -8.55
N THR A 71 -6.57 9.30 -8.37
CA THR A 71 -7.24 10.05 -7.29
C THR A 71 -7.30 9.28 -5.97
N GLU A 72 -7.34 7.94 -5.97
CA GLU A 72 -7.22 7.12 -4.74
C GLU A 72 -5.78 7.06 -4.23
N SER A 73 -4.77 6.98 -5.10
CA SER A 73 -3.36 6.96 -4.66
C SER A 73 -2.95 8.24 -3.94
N ASN A 74 -3.62 9.36 -4.23
CA ASN A 74 -3.36 10.65 -3.58
C ASN A 74 -3.94 10.76 -2.16
N ASN A 75 -4.72 9.77 -1.71
CA ASN A 75 -5.34 9.75 -0.36
C ASN A 75 -4.89 8.57 0.51
N LEU A 76 -3.93 7.75 0.04
CA LEU A 76 -3.40 6.65 0.83
C LEU A 76 -2.28 7.16 1.74
N ILE A 77 -2.43 6.94 3.05
CA ILE A 77 -1.40 7.19 4.05
C ILE A 77 -0.81 5.85 4.47
N SER A 78 0.51 5.76 4.47
CA SER A 78 1.22 4.63 5.05
C SER A 78 1.77 4.98 6.42
N PHE A 79 1.90 4.00 7.30
CA PHE A 79 2.58 4.15 8.58
C PHE A 79 3.46 2.93 8.86
N LEU A 80 4.49 3.13 9.67
CA LEU A 80 5.31 2.04 10.19
C LEU A 80 4.93 1.76 11.63
N LEU A 81 4.76 0.49 11.97
CA LEU A 81 4.59 0.03 13.34
C LEU A 81 5.78 -0.85 13.71
N PHE A 82 6.36 -0.57 14.87
CA PHE A 82 7.38 -1.39 15.51
C PHE A 82 7.03 -1.51 17.00
N SER A 83 7.36 -2.63 17.63
CA SER A 83 6.93 -2.96 19.00
C SER A 83 7.96 -3.86 19.66
N ASP A 84 7.94 -3.91 20.99
CA ASP A 84 8.64 -4.92 21.80
C ASP A 84 10.13 -4.99 21.44
N VAL A 85 10.77 -3.81 21.42
CA VAL A 85 12.20 -3.69 21.10
C VAL A 85 13.02 -4.60 22.00
N HIS A 86 12.69 -4.59 23.29
CA HIS A 86 13.46 -5.20 24.36
C HIS A 86 14.95 -5.02 24.16
N LEU A 87 15.40 -3.76 24.12
CA LEU A 87 16.81 -3.45 23.97
C LEU A 87 17.57 -3.92 25.22
N ASP A 88 18.56 -4.79 25.00
CA ASP A 88 19.51 -5.21 26.01
C ASP A 88 20.88 -4.59 25.74
N GLN A 89 21.16 -3.49 26.43
CA GLN A 89 22.47 -2.84 26.36
C GLN A 89 23.61 -3.67 26.97
N PHE A 90 23.30 -4.75 27.69
CA PHE A 90 24.28 -5.65 28.30
C PHE A 90 24.52 -6.92 27.48
N TYR A 91 23.81 -7.08 26.36
CA TYR A 91 23.94 -8.26 25.50
C TYR A 91 25.40 -8.54 25.09
N LYS A 92 25.82 -9.79 25.24
CA LYS A 92 27.11 -10.32 24.81
C LYS A 92 26.88 -11.44 23.80
N ALA A 93 27.38 -11.23 22.57
CA ALA A 93 27.16 -12.17 21.46
C ALA A 93 27.74 -13.57 21.69
N THR A 94 28.72 -13.68 22.58
CA THR A 94 29.42 -14.89 23.01
C THR A 94 28.79 -15.54 24.23
N ALA A 95 27.87 -14.89 24.95
CA ALA A 95 27.24 -15.43 26.15
C ALA A 95 26.10 -16.41 25.81
N GLY A 96 25.88 -17.37 26.71
CA GLY A 96 24.81 -18.37 26.67
C GLY A 96 23.47 -17.85 27.21
N ILE A 97 22.40 -18.57 26.85
CA ILE A 97 21.01 -18.23 27.21
C ILE A 97 20.78 -18.33 28.72
N ASP A 98 21.44 -19.26 29.40
CA ASP A 98 21.28 -19.46 30.86
C ASP A 98 21.72 -18.22 31.67
N SER A 99 22.51 -17.35 31.06
CA SER A 99 22.92 -16.06 31.62
C SER A 99 22.14 -14.86 31.05
N VAL A 100 20.99 -15.11 30.42
CA VAL A 100 20.21 -14.15 29.62
C VAL A 100 21.07 -13.37 28.60
N CYS A 101 22.10 -14.04 28.06
CA CYS A 101 23.09 -13.47 27.14
C CYS A 101 23.90 -12.28 27.70
N ARG A 102 24.18 -12.22 29.01
CA ARG A 102 24.96 -11.12 29.63
C ARG A 102 26.30 -11.54 30.24
N ASN A 103 26.51 -12.83 30.53
CA ASN A 103 27.72 -13.31 31.19
C ASN A 103 28.56 -14.19 30.26
N GLU A 104 29.73 -13.68 29.86
CA GLU A 104 30.67 -14.44 29.00
C GLU A 104 31.36 -15.61 29.72
N SER A 105 31.26 -15.68 31.06
CA SER A 105 31.73 -16.84 31.83
C SER A 105 30.88 -18.09 31.59
N GLU A 106 29.66 -17.90 31.07
CA GLU A 106 28.77 -18.96 30.61
C GLU A 106 28.63 -18.87 29.08
N PRO A 107 29.68 -19.23 28.32
CA PRO A 107 29.75 -18.93 26.89
C PRO A 107 28.84 -19.84 26.08
N SER A 108 28.39 -19.32 24.94
CA SER A 108 27.77 -20.12 23.89
C SER A 108 28.81 -20.63 22.88
N THR A 109 28.49 -21.75 22.25
CA THR A 109 29.24 -22.32 21.13
C THR A 109 29.15 -21.50 19.83
N TYR A 110 28.21 -20.57 19.74
CA TYR A 110 28.00 -19.71 18.56
C TYR A 110 28.14 -18.24 18.93
N ASN A 111 28.84 -17.46 18.11
CA ASN A 111 28.88 -16.00 18.23
C ASN A 111 27.65 -15.39 17.52
N ALA A 112 26.74 -14.78 18.27
CA ALA A 112 25.44 -14.31 17.82
C ALA A 112 25.34 -12.78 17.77
N PRO A 113 26.01 -12.07 16.83
CA PRO A 113 26.06 -10.61 16.84
C PRO A 113 24.69 -9.92 16.63
N TYR A 114 23.71 -10.66 16.13
CA TYR A 114 22.36 -10.18 15.80
C TYR A 114 21.29 -10.63 16.78
N GLY A 115 21.68 -11.30 17.87
CA GLY A 115 20.74 -11.84 18.83
C GLY A 115 20.61 -13.36 18.74
N ARG A 116 19.96 -13.91 19.75
CA ARG A 116 19.75 -15.35 19.96
C ARG A 116 18.36 -15.56 20.52
N ILE A 117 17.67 -16.61 20.06
CA ILE A 117 16.39 -17.03 20.64
C ILE A 117 16.59 -17.29 22.15
N GLY A 118 15.68 -16.76 22.97
CA GLY A 118 15.77 -16.83 24.44
C GLY A 118 16.53 -15.66 25.08
N CYS A 119 16.99 -14.70 24.28
CA CYS A 119 17.59 -13.46 24.77
C CYS A 119 16.90 -12.25 24.13
N ASP A 120 16.99 -11.11 24.82
CA ASP A 120 16.50 -9.82 24.35
C ASP A 120 17.43 -9.22 23.27
N SER A 121 16.96 -8.16 22.61
CA SER A 121 17.56 -7.62 21.38
C SER A 121 18.86 -6.87 21.64
N PRO A 122 19.97 -7.19 20.95
CA PRO A 122 21.15 -6.33 20.97
C PRO A 122 20.92 -5.03 20.20
N LEU A 123 21.69 -4.00 20.52
CA LEU A 123 21.68 -2.71 19.79
C LEU A 123 21.88 -2.88 18.27
N ARG A 124 22.68 -3.86 17.85
CA ARG A 124 22.89 -4.14 16.43
C ARG A 124 21.61 -4.59 15.73
N LEU A 125 20.77 -5.41 16.38
CA LEU A 125 19.51 -5.85 15.81
C LEU A 125 18.53 -4.68 15.64
N LEU A 126 18.46 -3.78 16.63
CA LEU A 126 17.66 -2.56 16.53
C LEU A 126 18.06 -1.72 15.31
N HIS A 127 19.36 -1.45 15.12
CA HIS A 127 19.83 -0.69 13.96
C HIS A 127 19.55 -1.39 12.64
N ASP A 128 19.75 -2.71 12.55
CA ASP A 128 19.48 -3.48 11.33
C ASP A 128 17.98 -3.49 10.99
N ALA A 129 17.11 -3.63 11.99
CA ALA A 129 15.66 -3.55 11.83
C ALA A 129 15.23 -2.17 11.31
N LEU A 130 15.72 -1.09 11.93
CA LEU A 130 15.42 0.27 11.49
C LEU A 130 15.93 0.56 10.07
N ASN A 131 17.13 0.06 9.73
CA ASN A 131 17.65 0.15 8.36
C ASN A 131 16.80 -0.61 7.35
N ALA A 132 16.30 -1.79 7.71
CA ALA A 132 15.37 -2.55 6.88
C ALA A 132 14.03 -1.81 6.72
N MET A 133 13.48 -1.27 7.80
CA MET A 133 12.28 -0.43 7.78
C MET A 133 12.45 0.76 6.85
N LYS A 134 13.59 1.47 6.93
CA LYS A 134 13.90 2.61 6.04
C LYS A 134 13.96 2.20 4.57
N LYS A 135 14.50 1.02 4.25
CA LYS A 135 14.51 0.50 2.88
C LYS A 135 13.09 0.23 2.38
N GLN A 136 12.22 -0.31 3.23
CA GLN A 136 10.82 -0.56 2.86
C GLN A 136 10.01 0.74 2.76
N ALA A 137 10.29 1.72 3.63
CA ALA A 137 9.65 3.03 3.63
C ALA A 137 9.74 3.75 2.27
N ASN A 138 10.85 3.58 1.55
CA ASN A 138 11.02 4.15 0.20
C ASN A 138 10.02 3.61 -0.84
N ASN A 139 9.38 2.47 -0.58
CA ASN A 139 8.37 1.88 -1.45
C ASN A 139 6.94 2.22 -1.00
N LEU A 140 6.78 2.89 0.14
CA LEU A 140 5.46 3.25 0.67
C LEU A 140 4.99 4.56 0.05
N PRO A 141 3.75 4.65 -0.45
CA PRO A 141 3.16 5.94 -0.77
C PRO A 141 2.91 6.71 0.53
N ASN A 142 3.32 7.98 0.56
CA ASN A 142 3.02 8.94 1.62
C ASN A 142 3.19 8.35 3.05
N LEU A 143 4.43 8.08 3.48
CA LEU A 143 4.71 7.66 4.85
C LEU A 143 4.39 8.82 5.81
N GLY A 144 3.26 8.71 6.51
CA GLY A 144 2.74 9.78 7.35
C GLY A 144 3.32 9.80 8.76
N PHE A 145 3.53 8.64 9.37
CA PHE A 145 4.04 8.56 10.76
C PHE A 145 4.61 7.18 11.10
N ILE A 146 5.27 7.11 12.26
CA ILE A 146 5.82 5.90 12.87
C ILE A 146 5.21 5.73 14.26
N MET A 147 4.82 4.52 14.60
CA MET A 147 4.36 4.14 15.94
C MET A 147 5.34 3.17 16.60
N LEU A 148 5.65 3.42 17.88
CA LEU A 148 6.25 2.42 18.78
C LEU A 148 5.23 2.03 19.84
N SER A 149 4.81 0.77 19.88
CA SER A 149 3.83 0.29 20.87
C SER A 149 4.41 -0.14 22.23
N GLY A 150 5.65 0.28 22.54
CA GLY A 150 6.29 0.10 23.85
C GLY A 150 7.21 -1.12 23.95
N ASP A 151 7.51 -1.49 25.19
CA ASP A 151 8.42 -2.56 25.60
C ASP A 151 9.82 -2.37 25.02
N SER A 152 10.40 -1.20 25.30
CA SER A 152 11.73 -0.79 24.88
C SER A 152 12.86 -1.44 25.69
N CYS A 153 12.61 -1.78 26.95
CA CYS A 153 13.63 -2.32 27.85
C CYS A 153 13.62 -3.85 27.90
N ALA A 154 14.80 -4.45 27.94
CA ALA A 154 14.99 -5.88 28.20
C ALA A 154 14.40 -6.35 29.54
N HIS A 155 14.11 -7.65 29.59
CA HIS A 155 13.71 -8.40 30.76
C HIS A 155 14.86 -8.54 31.78
N SER A 156 14.49 -8.93 33.00
CA SER A 156 15.45 -9.26 34.09
C SER A 156 16.48 -8.15 34.36
N ILE A 157 16.04 -6.89 34.25
CA ILE A 157 16.80 -5.71 34.68
C ILE A 157 16.36 -5.38 36.11
N GLU A 158 17.15 -5.84 37.08
CA GLU A 158 16.85 -5.64 38.51
C GLU A 158 17.58 -4.42 39.09
N THR A 159 18.85 -4.24 38.74
CA THR A 159 19.69 -3.18 39.32
C THR A 159 19.61 -1.89 38.51
N HIS A 160 19.50 -0.75 39.21
CA HIS A 160 19.36 0.57 38.59
C HIS A 160 18.27 0.65 37.51
N ARG A 161 17.21 -0.15 37.66
CA ARG A 161 16.20 -0.38 36.61
C ARG A 161 15.65 0.90 36.02
N ARG A 162 15.24 1.87 36.84
CA ARG A 162 14.76 3.18 36.39
C ARG A 162 15.70 3.82 35.37
N LYS A 163 17.00 3.87 35.70
CA LYS A 163 18.04 4.46 34.84
C LYS A 163 18.20 3.66 33.55
N VAL A 164 18.32 2.34 33.66
CA VAL A 164 18.49 1.44 32.50
C VAL A 164 17.30 1.51 31.54
N VAL A 165 16.07 1.53 32.06
CA VAL A 165 14.85 1.65 31.25
C VAL A 165 14.85 2.99 30.51
N LEU A 166 15.15 4.11 31.18
CA LEU A 166 15.27 5.43 30.53
C LEU A 166 16.37 5.45 29.45
N GLU A 167 17.52 4.84 29.72
CA GLU A 167 18.62 4.73 28.76
C GLU A 167 18.22 3.92 27.52
N ASN A 168 17.52 2.80 27.70
CA ASN A 168 17.01 1.98 26.59
C ASN A 168 15.96 2.73 25.77
N ILE A 169 14.98 3.37 26.42
CA ILE A 169 13.97 4.19 25.75
C ILE A 169 14.62 5.34 24.97
N ASN A 170 15.58 6.03 25.58
CA ASN A 170 16.32 7.13 24.93
C ASN A 170 17.12 6.61 23.72
N THR A 171 17.79 5.47 23.86
CA THR A 171 18.59 4.85 22.79
C THR A 171 17.70 4.45 21.62
N SER A 172 16.61 3.74 21.88
CA SER A 172 15.63 3.36 20.85
C SER A 172 15.01 4.56 20.16
N SER A 173 14.60 5.57 20.91
CA SER A 173 13.98 6.78 20.37
C SER A 173 14.96 7.60 19.53
N LYS A 174 16.22 7.72 19.96
CA LYS A 174 17.28 8.36 19.18
C LYS A 174 17.56 7.59 17.89
N ALA A 175 17.61 6.26 17.93
CA ALA A 175 17.84 5.45 16.75
C ALA A 175 16.71 5.63 15.72
N VAL A 176 15.45 5.68 16.16
CA VAL A 176 14.30 5.99 15.29
C VAL A 176 14.42 7.38 14.68
N LYS A 177 14.65 8.42 15.51
CA LYS A 177 14.78 9.82 15.06
C LYS A 177 15.94 10.01 14.07
N LEU A 178 17.07 9.33 14.28
CA LEU A 178 18.20 9.37 13.34
C LEU A 178 17.87 8.67 12.01
N THR A 179 17.07 7.62 12.06
CA THR A 179 16.68 6.86 10.86
C THR A 179 15.64 7.63 10.04
N PHE A 180 14.69 8.28 10.72
CA PHE A 180 13.54 9.00 10.18
C PHE A 180 13.42 10.41 10.79
N PRO A 181 14.30 11.36 10.41
CA PRO A 181 14.37 12.68 11.04
C PRO A 181 13.13 13.56 10.81
N ASP A 182 12.44 13.38 9.69
CA ASP A 182 11.35 14.25 9.23
C ASP A 182 9.96 13.60 9.34
N ILE A 183 9.87 12.43 9.97
CA ILE A 183 8.60 11.67 10.11
C ILE A 183 8.13 11.71 11.57
N PRO A 184 6.86 12.07 11.84
CA PRO A 184 6.28 12.00 13.18
C PRO A 184 6.44 10.64 13.82
N TYR A 185 6.82 10.65 15.11
CA TYR A 185 7.05 9.44 15.89
C TYR A 185 6.19 9.46 17.15
N PHE A 186 5.31 8.46 17.27
CA PHE A 186 4.32 8.33 18.34
C PHE A 186 4.60 7.08 19.18
N PRO A 187 5.38 7.19 20.27
CA PRO A 187 5.63 6.10 21.19
C PRO A 187 4.51 5.94 22.23
N SER A 188 4.28 4.71 22.68
CA SER A 188 3.52 4.39 23.89
C SER A 188 4.38 3.67 24.91
N ILE A 189 3.93 3.67 26.16
CA ILE A 189 4.61 3.01 27.28
C ILE A 189 4.14 1.55 27.33
N GLY A 190 5.08 0.60 27.24
CA GLY A 190 4.83 -0.81 27.53
C GLY A 190 5.03 -1.17 29.01
N ASN A 191 4.67 -2.38 29.41
CA ASN A 191 4.85 -2.84 30.80
C ASN A 191 6.32 -2.98 31.23
N ASN A 192 7.24 -3.17 30.29
CA ASN A 192 8.69 -3.14 30.57
C ASN A 192 9.29 -1.73 30.53
N ASP A 193 8.51 -0.72 30.12
CA ASP A 193 8.90 0.70 30.09
C ASP A 193 8.49 1.45 31.37
N ILE A 194 8.21 0.72 32.44
CA ILE A 194 7.94 1.29 33.76
C ILE A 194 8.93 0.78 34.80
N PRO A 195 9.32 1.63 35.76
CA PRO A 195 10.37 1.33 36.72
C PRO A 195 9.96 0.20 37.67
N GLY A 196 8.67 0.01 37.93
CA GLY A 196 8.14 -0.92 38.92
C GLY A 196 7.63 -2.26 38.40
N HIS A 197 7.84 -2.62 37.12
CA HIS A 197 7.27 -3.82 36.47
C HIS A 197 5.76 -3.98 36.67
N TYR A 198 4.95 -3.65 35.67
CA TYR A 198 3.47 -3.68 35.75
C TYR A 198 2.85 -2.72 36.79
N VAL A 199 3.64 -2.05 37.63
CA VAL A 199 3.18 -0.99 38.55
C VAL A 199 3.41 0.38 37.92
N MET A 200 2.31 1.07 37.61
CA MET A 200 2.33 2.43 37.08
C MET A 200 2.90 3.42 38.11
N PRO A 201 3.71 4.40 37.68
CA PRO A 201 4.16 5.49 38.55
C PRO A 201 3.00 6.26 39.20
N VAL A 202 3.19 6.67 40.45
CA VAL A 202 2.23 7.48 41.23
C VAL A 202 2.37 8.97 40.92
N GLU A 203 1.38 9.79 41.31
CA GLU A 203 1.26 11.22 40.96
C GLU A 203 2.50 12.10 41.27
N ASN A 204 3.36 11.70 42.22
CA ASN A 204 4.57 12.45 42.61
C ASN A 204 5.88 11.88 42.01
N ASP A 205 5.81 10.90 41.10
CA ASP A 205 6.99 10.33 40.45
C ASP A 205 7.37 11.15 39.20
N THR A 206 8.66 11.39 38.98
CA THR A 206 9.16 12.13 37.80
C THR A 206 9.13 11.32 36.50
N TRP A 207 8.66 10.06 36.51
CA TRP A 207 8.80 9.12 35.39
C TRP A 207 8.20 9.66 34.11
N TYR A 208 6.96 10.16 34.16
CA TYR A 208 6.32 10.71 32.98
C TYR A 208 6.99 11.99 32.49
N SER A 209 7.52 12.82 33.40
CA SER A 209 8.32 13.98 32.98
C SER A 209 9.64 13.58 32.33
N ASP A 210 10.31 12.54 32.85
CA ASP A 210 11.56 12.00 32.31
C ASP A 210 11.33 11.41 30.90
N LEU A 211 10.26 10.65 30.71
CA LEU A 211 9.85 10.12 29.40
C LEU A 211 9.45 11.22 28.43
N LEU A 212 8.67 12.20 28.89
CA LEU A 212 8.23 13.31 28.04
C LEU A 212 9.43 14.13 27.56
N ASN A 213 10.47 14.31 28.37
CA ASN A 213 11.70 14.98 27.94
C ASN A 213 12.41 14.25 26.78
N ILE A 214 12.28 12.92 26.69
CA ILE A 214 12.83 12.13 25.59
C ILE A 214 11.95 12.24 24.34
N TRP A 215 10.63 12.19 24.51
CA TRP A 215 9.69 12.01 23.39
C TRP A 215 9.03 13.28 22.85
N GLN A 216 8.94 14.37 23.63
CA GLN A 216 8.14 15.55 23.26
C GLN A 216 8.49 16.12 21.89
N ASP A 217 9.77 16.23 21.55
CA ASP A 217 10.18 16.81 20.26
C ASP A 217 9.79 15.94 19.07
N ALA A 218 9.74 14.62 19.28
CA ALA A 218 9.38 13.65 18.27
C ALA A 218 7.85 13.53 18.11
N ILE A 219 7.10 13.58 19.22
CA ILE A 219 5.63 13.59 19.22
C ILE A 219 5.11 14.88 18.57
N LEU A 220 5.69 16.03 18.94
CA LEU A 220 5.34 17.34 18.38
C LEU A 220 5.94 17.57 17.00
N CYS A 221 6.87 16.71 16.56
CA CYS A 221 7.57 16.80 15.29
C CYS A 221 8.13 18.21 15.00
N LYS A 222 8.77 18.84 16.00
CA LYS A 222 9.17 20.27 15.95
C LYS A 222 10.11 20.62 14.78
N HIS A 223 10.74 19.63 14.18
CA HIS A 223 11.70 19.77 13.08
C HIS A 223 11.21 19.18 11.76
N CYS A 224 9.95 18.75 11.69
CA CYS A 224 9.40 18.13 10.50
C CYS A 224 8.82 19.20 9.57
N ASP A 225 9.03 19.02 8.26
CA ASP A 225 8.46 19.90 7.24
C ASP A 225 6.98 19.52 6.98
N MET A 226 6.12 19.86 7.93
CA MET A 226 4.69 19.55 7.87
C MET A 226 3.84 20.82 7.91
N SER A 227 2.74 20.82 7.16
CA SER A 227 1.78 21.92 7.11
C SER A 227 0.80 21.95 8.29
N TYR A 228 0.89 20.99 9.23
CA TYR A 228 -0.03 20.85 10.34
C TYR A 228 0.72 20.39 11.61
N GLN A 229 0.09 20.61 12.77
CA GLN A 229 0.59 20.16 14.06
C GLN A 229 -0.14 18.91 14.51
N THR A 230 0.60 17.96 15.09
CA THR A 230 0.03 16.72 15.65
C THR A 230 -0.77 17.00 16.91
N THR A 231 -0.24 17.80 17.82
CA THR A 231 -0.90 18.26 19.06
C THR A 231 -0.21 19.54 19.54
N THR A 232 -0.80 20.22 20.52
CA THR A 232 -0.13 21.35 21.19
C THR A 232 0.76 20.88 22.34
N GLU A 233 1.82 21.61 22.64
CA GLU A 233 2.67 21.32 23.80
C GLU A 233 1.87 21.34 25.11
N ALA A 234 0.88 22.22 25.23
CA ALA A 234 0.02 22.31 26.41
C ALA A 234 -0.86 21.06 26.61
N GLU A 235 -1.50 20.56 25.54
CA GLU A 235 -2.33 19.35 25.60
C GLU A 235 -1.50 18.09 25.87
N LEU A 236 -0.36 17.96 25.18
CA LEU A 236 0.58 16.87 25.40
C LEU A 236 1.06 16.84 26.85
N ARG A 237 1.57 17.96 27.37
CA ARG A 237 2.06 18.04 28.75
C ARG A 237 0.95 17.74 29.76
N LYS A 238 -0.26 18.26 29.55
CA LYS A 238 -1.39 18.07 30.48
C LYS A 238 -1.74 16.59 30.67
N THR A 239 -1.85 15.84 29.58
CA THR A 239 -2.27 14.43 29.61
C THR A 239 -1.11 13.50 29.94
N PHE A 240 0.05 13.73 29.34
CA PHE A 240 1.21 12.86 29.51
C PHE A 240 1.77 12.92 30.93
N LEU A 241 1.86 14.11 31.54
CA LEU A 241 2.34 14.23 32.92
C LEU A 241 1.35 13.68 33.94
N TYR A 242 0.06 13.60 33.61
CA TYR A 242 -0.96 13.04 34.49
C TYR A 242 -0.92 11.51 34.52
N GLY A 243 -0.71 10.85 33.37
CA GLY A 243 -0.81 9.39 33.31
C GLY A 243 -0.09 8.70 32.16
N GLY A 244 0.87 9.36 31.51
CA GLY A 244 1.66 8.77 30.43
C GLY A 244 0.88 8.52 29.14
N TYR A 245 -0.28 9.14 28.96
CA TYR A 245 -1.11 9.05 27.75
C TYR A 245 -1.26 10.41 27.08
N TYR A 246 -1.58 10.41 25.78
CA TYR A 246 -1.78 11.62 24.99
C TYR A 246 -2.62 11.30 23.75
N SER A 247 -3.03 12.33 23.01
CA SER A 247 -3.69 12.19 21.71
C SER A 247 -3.07 13.13 20.69
N VAL A 248 -3.05 12.70 19.43
CA VAL A 248 -2.58 13.50 18.29
C VAL A 248 -3.63 13.50 17.18
N SER A 249 -3.68 14.59 16.44
CA SER A 249 -4.34 14.71 15.15
C SER A 249 -3.42 14.21 14.05
N ILE A 250 -3.94 13.30 13.25
CA ILE A 250 -3.36 12.91 11.95
C ILE A 250 -4.10 13.59 10.79
N ALA A 251 -5.09 14.43 11.08
CA ALA A 251 -5.81 15.18 10.06
C ALA A 251 -4.88 16.26 9.50
N GLY A 252 -4.49 16.10 8.23
CA GLY A 252 -3.48 16.93 7.56
C GLY A 252 -2.34 16.14 6.92
N LEU A 253 -2.21 14.83 7.22
CA LEU A 253 -1.43 13.87 6.43
C LEU A 253 -2.06 13.56 5.06
#